data_AF-A0A9D6TT75-F1
#
_entry.id   AF-A0A9D6TT75-F1
#
_cell.length_a   1.000
_cell.length_b   1.000
_cell.length_c   1.000
_cell.angle_alpha   90.00
_cell.angle_beta   90.00
_cell.angle_gamma   90.00
#
_symmetry.space_group_name_H-M   'P 1'
#
loop_
_entity.id
_entity.type
_entity.pdbx_description
1 polymer ?
#
loop_
_entity_poly.entity_id
_entity_poly.type
_entity_poly.pdbx_seq_one_letter_code
_entity_poly.pdbx_strand_id
1 'polypeptide(L)'
;MLDDKARVLLILPQDVLDRARVFAGKSTTTLKLPVSLQIVLRALIEEGLKRNDHPALLANVEGQARAVRLRRSVGRRKGAEGDPRSRRTARRQGRS
;
A
#
# COMPACT_ATOMS: atom_id res chain seq x y z
N MET A 1 -8.90 17.25 14.82
CA MET A 1 -9.10 17.94 13.53
C MET A 1 -8.98 16.92 12.42
N LEU A 2 -10.07 16.59 11.73
CA LEU A 2 -10.11 15.59 10.65
C LEU A 2 -10.65 16.17 9.32
N ASP A 3 -10.73 17.49 9.20
CA ASP A 3 -11.59 18.13 8.19
C ASP A 3 -10.84 19.07 7.22
N ASP A 4 -9.65 18.67 6.80
CA ASP A 4 -9.01 19.24 5.61
C ASP A 4 -8.58 18.14 4.63
N LYS A 5 -9.47 17.15 4.45
CA LYS A 5 -9.27 16.06 3.50
C LYS A 5 -9.91 16.43 2.17
N ALA A 6 -9.08 16.84 1.21
CA ALA A 6 -9.47 16.86 -0.20
C ALA A 6 -9.99 15.47 -0.61
N ARG A 7 -11.22 15.43 -1.13
CA ARG A 7 -11.83 14.22 -1.69
C ARG A 7 -11.82 14.33 -3.20
N VAL A 8 -11.38 13.27 -3.88
CA VAL A 8 -11.30 13.21 -5.35
C VAL A 8 -12.15 12.04 -5.83
N LEU A 9 -13.04 12.31 -6.78
CA LEU A 9 -13.72 11.28 -7.56
C LEU A 9 -12.99 11.12 -8.90
N LEU A 10 -12.50 9.92 -9.17
CA LEU A 10 -11.84 9.60 -10.43
C LEU A 10 -12.78 8.74 -11.28
N ILE A 11 -13.18 9.25 -12.45
CA ILE A 11 -13.97 8.51 -13.44
C ILE A 11 -13.02 8.13 -14.57
N LEU A 12 -12.91 6.84 -14.86
CA LEU A 12 -12.02 6.31 -15.89
C LEU A 12 -12.80 5.42 -16.85
N PRO A 13 -12.38 5.35 -18.12
CA PRO A 13 -12.75 4.27 -19.01
C PRO A 13 -12.43 2.89 -18.39
N GLN A 14 -13.28 1.91 -18.67
CA GLN A 14 -13.14 0.56 -18.10
C GLN A 14 -11.81 -0.11 -18.50
N ASP A 15 -11.36 0.10 -19.74
CA ASP A 15 -10.11 -0.46 -20.24
C ASP A 15 -8.88 0.08 -19.49
N VAL A 16 -8.90 1.35 -19.08
CA VAL A 16 -7.84 1.95 -18.24
C VAL A 16 -7.83 1.27 -16.87
N LEU A 17 -9.01 1.04 -16.29
CA LEU A 17 -9.14 0.37 -15.00
C LEU A 17 -8.66 -1.10 -15.07
N ASP A 18 -8.98 -1.81 -16.15
CA ASP A 18 -8.57 -3.19 -16.37
C ASP A 18 -7.06 -3.29 -16.58
N ARG A 19 -6.46 -2.39 -17.35
CA ARG A 19 -5.00 -2.29 -17.48
C ARG A 19 -4.32 -2.01 -16.14
N ALA A 20 -4.87 -1.12 -15.33
CA ALA A 20 -4.34 -0.82 -13.99
C ALA A 20 -4.42 -2.03 -13.06
N ARG A 21 -5.48 -2.85 -13.14
CA ARG A 21 -5.60 -4.11 -12.38
C ARG A 21 -4.52 -5.11 -12.79
N VAL A 22 -4.34 -5.31 -14.09
CA VAL A 22 -3.28 -6.19 -14.61
C VAL A 22 -1.90 -5.68 -14.18
N PHE A 23 -1.65 -4.37 -14.26
CA PHE A 23 -0.41 -3.76 -13.81
C PHE A 23 -0.16 -3.97 -12.31
N ALA A 24 -1.19 -3.84 -11.46
CA ALA A 24 -1.08 -4.11 -10.04
C ALA A 24 -0.71 -5.59 -9.76
N GLY A 25 -1.31 -6.52 -10.49
CA GLY A 25 -0.99 -7.94 -10.41
C GLY A 25 0.47 -8.22 -10.79
N LYS A 26 0.90 -7.71 -11.94
CA LYS A 26 2.30 -7.82 -12.40
C LYS A 26 3.29 -7.19 -11.43
N SER A 27 3.00 -5.99 -10.95
CA SER A 27 3.87 -5.30 -9.98
C SER A 27 3.98 -6.04 -8.66
N THR A 28 2.90 -6.69 -8.22
CA THR A 28 2.91 -7.52 -7.01
C THR A 28 3.87 -8.70 -7.15
N THR A 29 3.86 -9.38 -8.30
CA THR A 29 4.76 -10.51 -8.56
C THR A 29 6.21 -10.05 -8.76
N THR A 30 6.42 -9.00 -9.55
CA THR A 30 7.76 -8.45 -9.85
C THR A 30 8.45 -7.88 -8.61
N LEU A 31 7.74 -7.05 -7.84
CA LEU A 31 8.33 -6.35 -6.68
C LEU A 31 8.34 -7.21 -5.41
N LYS A 32 7.63 -8.34 -5.38
CA LYS A 32 7.41 -9.18 -4.19
C LYS A 32 6.86 -8.38 -3.01
N LEU A 33 5.98 -7.42 -3.30
CA LEU A 33 5.31 -6.53 -2.35
C LEU A 33 3.83 -6.46 -2.73
N PRO A 34 2.89 -6.43 -1.77
CA PRO A 34 1.49 -6.21 -2.09
C PRO A 34 1.27 -4.84 -2.74
N VAL A 35 0.86 -4.82 -4.01
CA VAL A 35 0.51 -3.59 -4.74
C VAL A 35 -1.00 -3.56 -4.95
N SER A 36 -1.69 -2.56 -4.39
CA SER A 36 -3.13 -2.38 -4.58
C SER A 36 -3.42 -1.52 -5.80
N LEU A 37 -4.64 -1.66 -6.35
CA LEU A 37 -5.13 -0.81 -7.42
C LEU A 37 -5.07 0.68 -7.05
N GLN A 38 -5.30 1.04 -5.79
CA GLN A 38 -5.21 2.42 -5.31
C GLN A 38 -3.80 3.01 -5.45
N ILE A 39 -2.75 2.21 -5.20
CA ILE A 39 -1.35 2.63 -5.37
C ILE A 39 -1.08 2.91 -6.85
N VAL A 40 -1.53 2.02 -7.73
CA VAL A 40 -1.35 2.18 -9.18
C VAL A 40 -2.10 3.40 -9.70
N LEU A 41 -3.37 3.59 -9.30
CA LEU A 41 -4.16 4.74 -9.72
C LEU A 41 -3.56 6.06 -9.22
N ARG A 42 -3.03 6.09 -7.99
CA ARG A 42 -2.35 7.26 -7.47
C ARG A 42 -1.07 7.58 -8.26
N ALA A 43 -0.24 6.58 -8.54
CA ALA A 43 0.95 6.76 -9.35
C ALA A 43 0.61 7.21 -10.78
N LEU A 44 -0.46 6.69 -11.38
CA LEU A 44 -0.96 7.17 -12.67
C LEU A 44 -1.39 8.63 -12.62
N ILE A 45 -2.06 9.09 -11.56
CA ILE A 45 -2.41 10.50 -11.39
C ILE A 45 -1.14 11.37 -11.32
N GLU A 46 -0.15 10.96 -10.53
CA GLU A 46 1.12 11.68 -10.35
C GLU A 46 1.95 11.73 -11.66
N GLU A 47 1.89 10.69 -12.49
CA GLU A 47 2.62 10.60 -13.77
C GLU A 47 1.81 11.05 -15.01
N GLY A 48 0.56 11.50 -14.84
CA GLY A 48 -0.24 12.10 -15.93
C GLY A 48 -1.12 11.15 -16.75
N LEU A 49 -1.66 10.09 -16.16
CA LEU A 49 -2.68 9.10 -16.62
C LEU A 49 -2.45 8.38 -17.96
N LYS A 50 -1.62 8.90 -18.85
CA LYS A 50 -1.35 8.36 -20.20
C LYS A 50 -0.10 7.48 -20.27
N ARG A 51 0.61 7.31 -19.15
CA ARG A 51 1.96 6.72 -19.08
C ARG A 51 1.98 5.30 -18.49
N ASN A 52 1.07 4.44 -18.94
CA ASN A 52 0.83 3.11 -18.35
C ASN A 52 2.06 2.17 -18.34
N ASP A 53 3.06 2.42 -19.20
CA ASP A 53 4.25 1.55 -19.35
C ASP A 53 5.57 2.32 -19.18
N HIS A 54 5.55 3.49 -18.53
CA HIS A 54 6.74 4.31 -18.35
C HIS A 54 7.57 3.84 -17.14
N PRO A 55 8.91 3.78 -17.21
CA PRO A 55 9.76 3.40 -16.08
C PRO A 55 9.50 4.22 -14.81
N ALA A 56 9.16 5.50 -14.99
CA ALA A 56 8.76 6.41 -13.91
C ALA A 56 7.52 5.92 -13.13
N LEU A 57 6.53 5.35 -13.83
CA LEU A 57 5.32 4.81 -13.19
C LEU A 57 5.67 3.63 -12.28
N LEU A 58 6.52 2.72 -12.75
CA LEU A 58 6.94 1.56 -11.97
C LEU A 58 7.72 1.99 -10.72
N ALA A 59 8.65 2.93 -10.87
CA ALA A 59 9.43 3.47 -9.75
C ALA A 59 8.52 4.15 -8.69
N ASN A 60 7.52 4.90 -9.12
CA ASN A 60 6.56 5.53 -8.22
C ASN A 60 5.69 4.48 -7.49
N VAL A 61 5.17 3.49 -8.22
CA VAL A 61 4.41 2.37 -7.63
C VAL A 61 5.24 1.62 -6.59
N GLU A 62 6.51 1.36 -6.88
CA GLU A 62 7.42 0.72 -5.93
C GLU A 62 7.62 1.58 -4.67
N GLY A 63 7.90 2.88 -4.84
CA GLY A 63 8.08 3.82 -3.73
C GLY A 63 6.86 3.86 -2.81
N GLN A 64 5.66 3.97 -3.39
CA GLN A 64 4.41 3.97 -2.64
C GLN A 64 4.15 2.64 -1.94
N ALA A 65 4.38 1.49 -2.61
CA ALA A 65 4.20 0.17 -2.02
C ALA A 65 5.13 -0.06 -0.82
N ARG A 66 6.40 0.37 -0.93
CA ARG A 66 7.37 0.34 0.18
C ARG A 66 6.91 1.22 1.34
N ALA A 67 6.45 2.45 1.06
CA ALA A 67 5.93 3.35 2.09
C ALA A 67 4.72 2.76 2.83
N VAL A 68 3.79 2.13 2.11
CA VAL A 68 2.62 1.45 2.71
C VAL A 68 3.06 0.25 3.56
N ARG A 69 3.99 -0.58 3.08
CA ARG A 69 4.53 -1.71 3.85
C ARG A 69 5.20 -1.23 5.14
N LEU A 70 5.96 -0.14 5.09
CA LEU A 70 6.59 0.46 6.26
C LEU A 70 5.55 0.99 7.26
N ARG A 71 4.53 1.71 6.78
CA ARG A 71 3.43 2.17 7.66
C ARG A 71 2.71 1.01 8.34
N ARG A 72 2.48 -0.09 7.62
CA ARG A 72 1.87 -1.32 8.19
C ARG A 72 2.78 -2.01 9.19
N SER A 73 4.09 -2.08 8.94
CA SER A 73 5.03 -2.70 9.89
C SER A 73 5.14 -1.87 11.17
N VAL A 74 5.21 -0.54 11.07
CA VAL A 74 5.20 0.37 12.24
C VAL A 74 3.88 0.29 13.00
N GLY A 75 2.75 0.27 12.31
CA GLY A 75 1.43 0.10 12.93
C GLY A 75 1.30 -1.23 13.69
N ARG A 76 1.85 -2.31 13.14
CA ARG A 76 1.86 -3.63 13.80
C ARG A 76 2.76 -3.66 15.05
N ARG A 77 3.92 -2.99 15.02
CA ARG A 77 4.81 -2.89 16.20
C ARG A 77 4.13 -2.13 17.35
N LYS A 78 3.48 -1.00 17.04
CA LYS A 78 2.71 -0.23 18.04
C LYS A 78 1.52 -1.00 18.59
N GLY A 79 0.85 -1.81 17.77
CA GLY A 79 -0.23 -2.69 18.23
C GLY A 79 0.24 -3.82 19.16
N ALA A 80 1.46 -4.33 18.99
CA ALA A 80 2.04 -5.37 19.85
C ALA A 80 2.50 -4.83 21.22
N GLU A 81 3.01 -3.59 21.30
CA GLU A 81 3.32 -2.92 22.57
C GLU A 81 2.07 -2.57 23.39
N GLY A 82 0.94 -2.34 22.71
CA GLY A 82 -0.34 -1.97 23.30
C GLY A 82 -1.27 -3.13 23.67
N ASP A 83 -0.97 -4.39 23.32
CA ASP A 83 -1.84 -5.54 23.62
C ASP A 83 -1.52 -6.14 25.00
N PRO A 84 -2.41 -6.02 26.01
CA PRO A 84 -2.23 -6.63 27.33
C PRO A 84 -2.12 -8.17 27.28
N ARG A 85 -2.56 -8.81 26.19
CA ARG A 85 -2.48 -10.27 26.02
C ARG A 85 -1.07 -10.74 25.65
N SER A 86 -0.26 -9.90 24.99
CA SER A 86 1.14 -10.21 24.67
C SER A 86 2.03 -10.26 25.92
N ARG A 87 1.73 -9.45 26.95
CA ARG A 87 2.42 -9.52 28.26
C ARG A 87 2.08 -10.78 29.06
N ARG A 88 0.86 -11.35 28.90
CA ARG A 88 0.46 -12.56 29.64
C ARG A 88 1.15 -13.83 29.14
N THR A 89 1.52 -13.91 27.87
CA THR A 89 2.25 -15.07 27.33
C THR A 89 3.72 -15.06 27.70
N ALA A 90 4.37 -13.88 27.70
CA ALA A 90 5.77 -13.75 28.12
C ALA A 90 5.99 -14.05 29.62
N ARG A 91 5.04 -13.68 30.50
CA ARG A 91 5.17 -13.91 31.95
C ARG A 91 4.96 -15.36 32.39
N ARG A 92 4.44 -16.22 31.50
CA ARG A 92 4.05 -17.60 31.82
C ARG A 92 5.07 -18.65 31.36
N GLN A 93 6.05 -18.27 30.54
CA GLN A 93 7.13 -19.15 30.08
C GLN A 93 8.43 -19.04 30.91
N GLY A 94 8.48 -18.14 31.91
CA GLY A 94 9.66 -17.97 32.79
C GLY A 94 9.56 -18.67 34.16
N ARG A 95 8.64 -19.63 34.32
CA ARG A 95 8.55 -20.48 35.51
C ARG A 95 8.16 -21.90 35.10
N SER A 96 9.17 -22.70 34.76
CA SER A 96 9.17 -24.14 35.00
C SER A 96 10.60 -24.61 35.19
#